data_AF-A0A067LS54-F1
#
_entry.id   AF-A0A067LS54-F1
#
_cell.length_a   1.000
_cell.length_b   1.000
_cell.length_c   1.000
_cell.angle_alpha   90.00
_cell.angle_beta   90.00
_cell.angle_gamma   90.00
#
_symmetry.space_group_name_H-M   'P 1'
#
loop_
_entity.id
_entity.type
_entity.pdbx_description
1 polymer ?
#
loop_
_entity_poly.entity_id
_entity_poly.type
_entity_poly.pdbx_seq_one_letter_code
_entity_poly.pdbx_strand_id
1 'polypeptide(L)'
;DVDATNHQNDQAAARLFDASTLSFVTRHFPDYQGLASLLKVFGGLFTAWKDPKMGHLERIQLAFRARVFLTGWRTHVTGHRFYSTTTQFLSPFAYDSFLSLCDALVLLILVYRDYFPTHPLLPWLHSTEPCERIFAMLRKHRSNFNHSNFLQFMSK
;
A
#
# COMPACT_ATOMS: atom_id res chain seq x y z
N ASP A 1 -4.87 -0.37 22.44
CA ASP A 1 -3.69 0.49 22.29
C ASP A 1 -2.69 -0.11 21.33
N VAL A 2 -2.26 0.69 20.36
CA VAL A 2 -1.04 0.40 19.59
C VAL A 2 0.09 0.96 20.43
N ASP A 3 0.89 0.08 21.04
CA ASP A 3 2.08 0.48 21.79
C ASP A 3 3.03 1.28 20.88
N ALA A 4 3.72 2.31 21.38
CA ALA A 4 4.52 3.22 20.53
C ALA A 4 5.65 2.50 19.74
N THR A 5 6.07 1.32 20.18
CA THR A 5 7.01 0.42 19.50
C THR A 5 6.39 -0.39 18.35
N ASN A 6 5.05 -0.43 18.24
CA ASN A 6 4.31 -1.28 17.31
C ASN A 6 3.87 -0.55 16.01
N HIS A 7 4.18 0.74 15.86
CA HIS A 7 3.83 1.53 14.66
C HIS A 7 4.54 1.05 13.37
N GLN A 8 5.60 0.25 13.49
CA GLN A 8 6.34 -0.35 12.36
C GLN A 8 5.93 -1.80 12.06
N ASN A 9 4.82 -2.28 12.64
CA ASN A 9 4.36 -3.65 12.44
C ASN A 9 3.51 -3.77 11.17
N ASP A 10 4.20 -3.87 10.03
CA ASP A 10 3.56 -4.01 8.72
C ASP A 10 2.65 -5.23 8.62
N GLN A 11 2.92 -6.29 9.38
CA GLN A 11 2.06 -7.48 9.41
C GLN A 11 0.71 -7.20 10.08
N ALA A 12 0.68 -6.34 11.10
CA ALA A 12 -0.58 -5.93 11.72
C ALA A 12 -1.41 -5.08 10.74
N ALA A 13 -0.77 -4.17 10.01
CA ALA A 13 -1.41 -3.39 8.96
C ALA A 13 -1.92 -4.29 7.81
N ALA A 14 -1.12 -5.27 7.37
CA ALA A 14 -1.52 -6.21 6.34
C ALA A 14 -2.77 -7.02 6.74
N ARG A 15 -2.83 -7.49 8.00
CA ARG A 15 -4.02 -8.18 8.53
C ARG A 15 -5.25 -7.28 8.60
N LEU A 16 -5.08 -5.99 8.90
CA LEU A 16 -6.20 -5.04 8.94
C LEU A 16 -6.88 -4.93 7.57
N PHE A 17 -6.10 -4.91 6.49
CA PHE A 17 -6.60 -4.78 5.13
C PHE A 17 -6.88 -6.12 4.44
N ASP A 18 -6.81 -7.25 5.16
CA ASP A 18 -7.11 -8.56 4.61
C ASP A 18 -8.63 -8.77 4.41
N ALA A 19 -8.96 -9.67 3.47
CA ALA A 19 -10.33 -10.03 3.16
C ALA A 19 -11.08 -10.60 4.37
N SER A 20 -10.39 -11.29 5.31
CA SER A 20 -11.01 -11.78 6.53
C SER A 20 -11.52 -10.64 7.41
N THR A 21 -10.76 -9.55 7.51
CA THR A 21 -11.10 -8.39 8.34
C THR A 21 -12.28 -7.63 7.74
N LEU A 22 -12.29 -7.43 6.43
CA LEU A 22 -13.45 -6.85 5.74
C LEU A 22 -14.72 -7.70 5.96
N SER A 23 -14.59 -9.03 5.84
CA SER A 23 -15.71 -9.95 6.04
C SER A 23 -16.25 -9.89 7.47
N PHE A 24 -15.35 -9.82 8.45
CA PHE A 24 -15.70 -9.66 9.85
C PHE A 24 -16.44 -8.34 10.11
N VAL A 25 -15.90 -7.21 9.64
CA VAL A 25 -16.53 -5.88 9.81
C VAL A 25 -17.91 -5.84 9.15
N THR A 26 -18.02 -6.35 7.92
CA THR A 26 -19.29 -6.32 7.18
C THR A 26 -20.37 -7.18 7.85
N ARG A 27 -19.98 -8.29 8.49
CA ARG A 27 -20.91 -9.22 9.15
C ARG A 27 -21.34 -8.75 10.54
N HIS A 28 -20.39 -8.24 11.32
CA HIS A 28 -20.61 -7.94 12.75
C HIS A 28 -20.89 -6.46 13.02
N PHE A 29 -20.51 -5.57 12.10
CA PHE A 29 -20.68 -4.11 12.23
C PHE A 29 -21.28 -3.52 10.93
N PRO A 30 -22.50 -3.94 10.54
CA PRO A 30 -23.11 -3.54 9.25
C PRO A 30 -23.33 -2.04 9.13
N ASP A 31 -23.48 -1.32 10.26
CA ASP A 31 -23.64 0.14 10.29
C ASP A 31 -22.34 0.87 9.96
N TYR A 32 -21.18 0.20 9.99
CA TYR A 32 -19.86 0.80 9.80
C TYR A 32 -19.45 0.79 8.32
N GLN A 33 -20.38 1.23 7.46
CA GLN A 33 -20.23 1.19 6.00
C GLN A 33 -19.03 2.01 5.51
N GLY A 34 -18.73 3.14 6.17
CA GLY A 34 -17.55 3.95 5.87
C GLY A 34 -16.25 3.17 6.09
N LEU A 35 -16.14 2.47 7.22
CA LEU A 35 -14.99 1.61 7.51
C LEU A 35 -14.91 0.44 6.52
N ALA A 36 -16.02 -0.24 6.25
CA ALA A 36 -16.05 -1.33 5.28
C ALA A 36 -15.61 -0.87 3.87
N SER A 37 -16.02 0.33 3.47
CA SER A 37 -15.62 0.96 2.20
C SER A 37 -14.12 1.23 2.16
N LEU A 38 -13.56 1.81 3.23
CA LEU A 38 -12.12 2.06 3.35
C LEU A 38 -11.31 0.76 3.27
N LEU A 39 -11.68 -0.25 4.07
CA LEU A 39 -11.00 -1.55 4.08
C LEU A 39 -11.04 -2.22 2.71
N LYS A 40 -12.19 -2.19 2.04
CA LYS A 40 -12.35 -2.76 0.69
C LYS A 40 -11.50 -2.05 -0.35
N VAL A 41 -11.48 -0.73 -0.34
CA VAL A 41 -10.77 0.08 -1.34
C VAL A 41 -9.26 -0.04 -1.16
N PHE A 42 -8.75 0.19 0.05
CA PHE A 42 -7.32 0.13 0.32
C PHE A 42 -6.79 -1.31 0.31
N GLY A 43 -7.55 -2.26 0.87
CA GLY A 43 -7.20 -3.69 0.78
C GLY A 43 -7.09 -4.14 -0.66
N GLY A 44 -8.07 -3.78 -1.52
CA GLY A 44 -7.99 -4.05 -2.95
C GLY A 44 -6.76 -3.43 -3.62
N LEU A 45 -6.42 -2.18 -3.33
CA LEU A 45 -5.22 -1.53 -3.85
C LEU A 45 -3.94 -2.28 -3.42
N PHE A 46 -3.83 -2.68 -2.16
CA PHE A 46 -2.67 -3.41 -1.67
C PHE A 46 -2.56 -4.81 -2.27
N THR A 47 -3.67 -5.54 -2.39
CA THR A 47 -3.73 -6.83 -3.09
C THR A 47 -3.28 -6.66 -4.55
N ALA A 48 -3.69 -5.59 -5.22
CA ALA A 48 -3.29 -5.28 -6.59
C ALA A 48 -1.78 -5.07 -6.77
N TRP A 49 -1.06 -4.70 -5.71
CA TRP A 49 0.41 -4.63 -5.72
C TRP A 49 1.08 -5.93 -5.27
N LYS A 50 0.51 -6.64 -4.30
CA LYS A 50 1.20 -7.73 -3.60
C LYS A 50 0.84 -9.15 -4.06
N ASP A 51 -0.34 -9.39 -4.62
CA ASP A 51 -0.76 -10.74 -5.01
C ASP A 51 -0.01 -11.19 -6.27
N PRO A 52 0.76 -12.30 -6.26
CA PRO A 52 1.47 -12.78 -7.44
C PRO A 52 0.57 -13.42 -8.52
N LYS A 53 -0.65 -13.81 -8.16
CA LYS A 53 -1.59 -14.52 -9.04
C LYS A 53 -2.56 -13.59 -9.77
N MET A 54 -2.63 -12.32 -9.37
CA MET A 54 -3.58 -11.37 -9.92
C MET A 54 -3.21 -10.90 -11.34
N GLY A 55 -4.17 -10.94 -12.26
CA GLY A 55 -4.01 -10.50 -13.65
C GLY A 55 -3.99 -8.97 -13.81
N HIS A 56 -3.46 -8.48 -14.94
CA HIS A 56 -3.31 -7.04 -15.19
C HIS A 56 -4.64 -6.29 -15.20
N LEU A 57 -5.69 -6.84 -15.81
CA LEU A 57 -7.00 -6.18 -15.87
C LEU A 57 -7.57 -5.94 -14.46
N GLU A 58 -7.48 -6.95 -13.58
CA GLU A 58 -7.97 -6.84 -12.21
C GLU A 58 -7.16 -5.82 -11.40
N ARG A 59 -5.83 -5.81 -11.55
CA ARG A 59 -4.97 -4.78 -10.94
C ARG A 59 -5.37 -3.37 -11.36
N ILE A 60 -5.62 -3.17 -12.65
CA ILE A 60 -6.07 -1.90 -13.22
C ILE A 60 -7.41 -1.49 -12.61
N GLN A 61 -8.38 -2.40 -12.53
CA GLN A 61 -9.69 -2.12 -11.95
C GLN A 61 -9.60 -1.72 -10.47
N LEU A 62 -8.77 -2.40 -9.69
CA LEU A 62 -8.57 -2.08 -8.27
C LEU A 62 -7.85 -0.74 -8.08
N ALA A 63 -6.83 -0.45 -8.89
CA ALA A 63 -6.15 0.85 -8.91
C ALA A 63 -7.11 1.99 -9.24
N PHE A 64 -7.90 1.86 -10.32
CA PHE A 64 -8.89 2.87 -10.69
C PHE A 64 -9.98 3.04 -9.64
N ARG A 65 -10.47 1.95 -9.03
CA ARG A 65 -11.45 2.00 -7.95
C ARG A 65 -10.91 2.84 -6.78
N ALA A 66 -9.67 2.60 -6.37
CA ALA A 66 -9.04 3.37 -5.31
C ALA A 66 -8.84 4.83 -5.69
N ARG A 67 -8.35 5.08 -6.91
CA ARG A 67 -8.17 6.44 -7.43
C ARG A 67 -9.47 7.25 -7.43
N VAL A 68 -10.54 6.69 -7.99
CA VAL A 68 -11.86 7.35 -8.07
C VAL A 68 -12.42 7.58 -6.67
N PHE A 69 -12.31 6.61 -5.77
CA PHE A 69 -12.73 6.76 -4.38
C PHE A 69 -11.99 7.90 -3.68
N LEU A 70 -10.66 7.95 -3.79
CA LEU A 70 -9.83 8.99 -3.18
C LEU A 70 -10.18 10.39 -3.70
N THR A 71 -10.30 10.53 -5.02
CA THR A 71 -10.68 11.82 -5.63
C THR A 71 -12.09 12.23 -5.23
N GLY A 72 -13.05 11.29 -5.23
CA GLY A 72 -14.42 11.56 -4.83
C GLY A 72 -14.54 11.95 -3.36
N TRP A 73 -13.83 11.26 -2.47
CA TRP A 73 -13.78 11.58 -1.05
C TRP A 73 -13.18 12.97 -0.81
N ARG A 74 -12.08 13.32 -1.50
CA ARG A 74 -11.50 14.66 -1.42
C ARG A 74 -12.49 15.73 -1.88
N THR A 75 -13.11 15.54 -3.05
CA THR A 75 -14.12 16.46 -3.59
C THR A 75 -15.29 16.65 -2.62
N HIS A 76 -15.79 15.57 -2.02
CA HIS A 76 -16.84 15.64 -1.01
C HIS A 76 -16.44 16.48 0.20
N VAL A 77 -15.26 16.24 0.77
CA VAL A 77 -14.75 17.00 1.92
C VAL A 77 -14.58 18.48 1.58
N THR A 78 -14.02 18.80 0.41
CA THR A 78 -13.82 20.20 -0.01
C THR A 78 -15.13 20.94 -0.33
N GLY A 79 -16.17 20.22 -0.77
CA GLY A 79 -17.47 20.79 -1.09
C GLY A 79 -18.39 20.94 0.12
N HIS A 80 -18.06 20.33 1.26
CA HIS A 80 -18.90 20.34 2.44
C HIS A 80 -18.58 21.52 3.35
N ARG A 81 -19.60 22.35 3.65
CA ARG A 81 -19.44 23.62 4.41
C ARG A 81 -18.73 23.48 5.76
N PHE A 82 -18.85 22.32 6.40
CA PHE A 82 -18.34 22.08 7.75
C PHE A 82 -17.11 21.17 7.81
N TYR A 83 -16.63 20.67 6.67
CA TYR A 83 -15.47 19.77 6.66
C TYR A 83 -14.21 20.50 6.21
N SER A 84 -13.08 19.94 6.61
CA SER A 84 -11.76 20.40 6.21
C SER A 84 -10.90 19.20 5.85
N THR A 85 -10.06 19.36 4.84
CA THR A 85 -9.06 18.35 4.46
C THR A 85 -7.98 18.17 5.53
N THR A 86 -7.87 19.09 6.49
CA THR A 86 -6.89 18.98 7.59
C THR A 86 -7.33 18.07 8.72
N THR A 87 -8.65 17.81 8.86
CA THR A 87 -9.21 17.07 9.99
C THR A 87 -10.08 15.88 9.59
N GLN A 88 -10.76 15.96 8.44
CA GLN A 88 -11.73 14.95 7.97
C GLN A 88 -11.25 14.22 6.71
N PHE A 89 -9.95 14.29 6.43
CA PHE A 89 -9.35 13.65 5.27
C PHE A 89 -7.94 13.15 5.60
N LEU A 90 -7.40 12.38 4.67
CA LEU A 90 -6.01 11.94 4.72
C LEU A 90 -5.06 13.15 4.73
N SER A 91 -3.90 12.98 5.34
CA SER A 91 -2.82 13.97 5.22
C SER A 91 -2.46 14.18 3.75
N PRO A 92 -2.00 15.39 3.35
CA PRO A 92 -1.62 15.66 1.96
C PRO A 92 -0.63 14.63 1.42
N PHE A 93 0.39 14.29 2.21
CA PHE A 93 1.40 13.31 1.84
C PHE A 93 0.82 11.91 1.60
N ALA A 94 -0.09 11.44 2.47
CA ALA A 94 -0.72 10.15 2.29
C ALA A 94 -1.61 10.13 1.04
N TYR A 95 -2.40 11.19 0.82
CA TYR A 95 -3.24 11.31 -0.36
C TYR A 95 -2.43 11.24 -1.66
N ASP A 96 -1.37 12.05 -1.77
CA ASP A 96 -0.54 12.10 -2.98
C ASP A 96 0.20 10.77 -3.20
N SER A 97 0.62 10.11 -2.11
CA SER A 97 1.24 8.79 -2.16
C SER A 97 0.26 7.73 -2.69
N PHE A 98 -0.99 7.73 -2.23
CA PHE A 98 -1.98 6.77 -2.70
C PHE A 98 -2.40 7.00 -4.15
N LEU A 99 -2.53 8.26 -4.59
CA LEU A 99 -2.74 8.55 -6.00
C LEU A 99 -1.57 8.06 -6.86
N SER A 100 -0.34 8.33 -6.40
CA SER A 100 0.87 7.87 -7.09
C SER A 100 0.91 6.34 -7.18
N LEU A 101 0.52 5.61 -6.13
CA LEU A 101 0.41 4.15 -6.16
C LEU A 101 -0.63 3.65 -7.17
N CYS A 102 -1.76 4.36 -7.33
CA CYS A 102 -2.77 3.98 -8.32
C CYS A 102 -2.23 4.19 -9.74
N ASP A 103 -1.69 5.38 -10.01
CA ASP A 103 -1.23 5.78 -11.34
C ASP A 103 0.01 5.00 -11.76
N ALA A 104 0.96 4.78 -10.84
CA ALA A 104 2.17 4.01 -11.09
C ALA A 104 1.88 2.55 -11.46
N LEU A 105 0.89 1.90 -10.83
CA LEU A 105 0.56 0.51 -11.16
C LEU A 105 0.06 0.38 -12.60
N VAL A 106 -0.82 1.30 -13.02
CA VAL A 106 -1.36 1.31 -14.38
C VAL A 106 -0.25 1.63 -15.38
N LEU A 107 0.58 2.64 -15.10
CA LEU A 107 1.71 3.01 -15.95
C LEU A 107 2.72 1.88 -16.09
N LEU A 108 3.07 1.18 -15.00
CA LEU A 108 3.96 0.01 -15.06
C LEU A 108 3.40 -1.08 -15.98
N ILE A 109 2.10 -1.36 -15.89
CA ILE A 109 1.44 -2.35 -16.76
C ILE A 109 1.56 -1.93 -18.23
N LEU A 110 1.28 -0.67 -18.55
CA LEU A 110 1.39 -0.16 -19.92
C LEU A 110 2.83 -0.19 -20.43
N VAL A 111 3.79 0.25 -19.61
CA VAL A 111 5.22 0.25 -19.97
C VAL A 111 5.74 -1.16 -20.21
N TYR A 112 5.40 -2.13 -19.36
CA TYR A 112 5.82 -3.51 -19.57
C TYR A 112 5.19 -4.13 -20.82
N ARG A 113 3.91 -3.85 -21.09
CA ARG A 113 3.25 -4.28 -22.33
C ARG A 113 3.94 -3.72 -23.57
N ASP A 114 4.26 -2.42 -23.55
CA ASP A 114 4.72 -1.71 -24.75
C ASP A 114 6.23 -1.87 -25.01
N TYR A 115 7.05 -1.92 -23.95
CA TYR A 115 8.51 -1.89 -24.05
C TYR A 115 9.20 -3.18 -23.59
N PHE A 116 8.52 -4.03 -22.80
CA PHE A 116 9.10 -5.25 -22.24
C PHE A 116 8.19 -6.49 -22.41
N PRO A 117 7.65 -6.78 -23.61
CA PRO A 117 6.64 -7.82 -23.80
C PRO A 117 7.12 -9.23 -23.45
N THR A 118 8.43 -9.45 -23.39
CA THR A 118 9.05 -10.73 -23.03
C THR A 118 9.34 -10.88 -21.54
N HIS A 119 9.23 -9.80 -20.75
CA HIS A 119 9.52 -9.81 -19.32
C HIS A 119 8.22 -9.69 -18.54
N PRO A 120 7.95 -10.60 -17.59
CA PRO A 120 6.76 -10.48 -16.76
C PRO A 120 6.89 -9.28 -15.82
N LEU A 121 5.83 -8.48 -15.70
CA LEU A 121 5.71 -7.50 -14.63
C LEU A 121 5.44 -8.23 -13.31
N LEU A 122 6.24 -7.95 -12.28
CA LEU A 122 6.13 -8.55 -10.94
C LEU A 122 5.91 -7.45 -9.89
N PRO A 123 4.69 -6.86 -9.76
CA PRO A 123 4.47 -5.67 -8.93
C PRO A 123 4.90 -5.83 -7.46
N TRP A 124 4.82 -7.04 -6.92
CA TRP A 124 5.20 -7.33 -5.54
C TRP A 124 6.70 -7.18 -5.27
N LEU A 125 7.53 -7.17 -6.31
CA LEU A 125 8.98 -6.92 -6.21
C LEU A 125 9.35 -5.43 -6.35
N HIS A 126 8.41 -4.54 -6.67
CA HIS A 126 8.65 -3.10 -6.83
C HIS A 126 8.60 -2.33 -5.49
N SER A 127 8.84 -2.98 -4.36
CA SER A 127 8.85 -2.36 -3.03
C SER A 127 10.25 -2.35 -2.42
N THR A 128 10.43 -1.60 -1.33
CA THR A 128 11.68 -1.56 -0.54
C THR A 128 11.85 -2.76 0.38
N GLU A 129 10.86 -3.65 0.47
CA GLU A 129 10.84 -4.82 1.35
C GLU A 129 12.11 -5.71 1.21
N PRO A 130 12.65 -6.00 0.00
CA PRO A 130 13.90 -6.75 -0.11
C PRO A 130 15.08 -6.03 0.56
N CYS A 131 15.17 -4.70 0.41
CA CYS A 131 16.22 -3.90 1.05
C CYS A 131 16.10 -3.93 2.58
N GLU A 132 14.88 -3.80 3.10
CA GLU A 132 14.61 -3.87 4.55
C GLU A 132 14.97 -5.23 5.12
N ARG A 133 14.67 -6.31 4.40
CA ARG A 133 15.07 -7.68 4.78
C ARG A 133 16.58 -7.86 4.81
N ILE A 134 17.30 -7.29 3.84
CA ILE A 134 18.77 -7.28 3.85
C ILE A 134 19.27 -6.53 5.09
N PHE A 135 18.76 -5.32 5.36
CA PHE A 135 19.17 -4.56 6.54
C PHE A 135 18.85 -5.28 7.86
N ALA A 136 17.69 -5.94 7.95
CA ALA A 136 17.35 -6.76 9.11
C ALA A 136 18.33 -7.93 9.29
N MET A 137 18.75 -8.57 8.20
CA MET A 137 19.76 -9.63 8.22
C MET A 137 21.13 -9.10 8.69
N LEU A 138 21.56 -7.95 8.18
CA LEU A 138 22.82 -7.33 8.61
C LEU A 138 22.79 -6.93 10.09
N ARG A 139 21.66 -6.42 10.60
CA ARG A 139 21.50 -6.10 12.02
C ARG A 139 21.54 -7.32 12.94
N LYS A 140 21.15 -8.51 12.45
CA LYS A 140 21.33 -9.76 13.20
C LYS A 140 22.80 -10.12 13.38
N HIS A 141 23.65 -9.76 12.41
CA HIS A 141 25.08 -9.99 12.49
C HIS A 141 25.79 -8.89 13.31
N ARG A 142 25.42 -7.63 13.13
CA ARG A 142 25.91 -6.49 13.93
C ARG A 142 24.82 -5.44 14.05
N SER A 143 24.29 -5.26 15.27
CA SER A 143 23.11 -4.41 15.54
C SER A 143 23.29 -2.96 15.06
N ASN A 144 24.43 -2.34 15.38
CA ASN A 144 24.77 -0.97 14.98
C ASN A 144 25.97 -0.97 14.04
N PHE A 145 25.76 -1.39 12.80
CA PHE A 145 26.80 -1.32 11.77
C PHE A 145 26.86 0.08 11.16
N ASN A 146 28.07 0.60 10.90
CA ASN A 146 28.29 1.86 10.20
C ASN A 146 28.57 1.59 8.71
N HIS A 147 28.89 2.62 7.94
CA HIS A 147 29.15 2.47 6.51
C HIS A 147 30.33 1.54 6.20
N SER A 148 31.44 1.61 6.95
CA SER A 148 32.59 0.72 6.72
C SER A 148 32.26 -0.75 6.98
N ASN A 149 31.47 -1.02 8.03
CA ASN A 149 30.98 -2.37 8.32
C ASN A 149 30.07 -2.90 7.20
N PHE A 150 29.22 -2.04 6.63
CA PHE A 150 28.38 -2.40 5.49
C PHE A 150 29.22 -2.80 4.27
N LEU A 151 30.26 -2.02 3.94
CA LEU A 151 31.18 -2.33 2.85
C LEU A 151 31.92 -3.67 3.08
N GLN A 152 32.30 -3.97 4.33
CA GLN A 152 32.90 -5.26 4.68
C GLN A 152 31.93 -6.44 4.50
N PHE A 153 30.63 -6.26 4.78
CA PHE A 153 29.63 -7.29 4.51
C PHE A 153 29.39 -7.53 3.01
N MET A 154 29.57 -6.49 2.19
CA MET A 154 29.40 -6.57 0.74
C MET A 154 30.65 -7.10 0.03
N SER A 155 31.83 -7.07 0.67
CA SER A 155 33.05 -7.56 0.03
C SER A 155 33.11 -9.09 0.06
N LYS A 156 32.72 -9.71 -1.05
CA LYS A 156 33.30 -10.92 -1.63
C LYS A 156 32.89 -11.04 -3.09
#